data_AF-A0A6V7LEY4-F1
#
_entry.id   AF-A0A6V7LEY4-F1
#
_cell.length_a   1.000
_cell.length_b   1.000
_cell.length_c   1.000
_cell.angle_alpha   90.00
_cell.angle_beta   90.00
_cell.angle_gamma   90.00
#
_symmetry.space_group_name_H-M   'P 1'
#
loop_
_entity.id
_entity.type
_entity.pdbx_description
1 polymer ?
#
loop_
_entity_poly.entity_id
_entity_poly.type
_entity_poly.pdbx_seq_one_letter_code
_entity_poly.pdbx_strand_id
1 'polypeptide(L)'
;GTQIMVDFVGRTPEDPDFHGIKILLQQLFLKAHVDVGALADFIIGRNYVGSVIKQGVEDDEDDDDDDDESDINDVFGITTIVNISHSQ
;
A
#
# COMPACT_ATOMS: atom_id res chain seq x y z
N GLY A 1 -31.97 -5.73 6.19
CA GLY A 1 -30.78 -5.57 5.34
C GLY A 1 -29.61 -6.17 6.07
N THR A 2 -28.80 -6.97 5.39
CA THR A 2 -27.58 -7.55 5.96
C THR A 2 -26.53 -6.45 6.09
N GLN A 3 -25.84 -6.38 7.23
CA GLN A 3 -24.70 -5.49 7.44
C GLN A 3 -23.43 -6.30 7.15
N ILE A 4 -22.57 -5.79 6.27
CA ILE A 4 -21.26 -6.36 6.00
C ILE A 4 -20.26 -5.60 6.88
N MET A 5 -19.57 -6.33 7.75
CA MET A 5 -18.47 -5.80 8.55
C MET A 5 -17.18 -6.10 7.81
N VAL A 6 -16.40 -5.06 7.49
CA VAL A 6 -15.08 -5.19 6.86
C VAL A 6 -14.07 -4.59 7.82
N ASP A 7 -13.08 -5.38 8.20
CA ASP A 7 -11.98 -4.92 9.04
C ASP A 7 -10.79 -4.48 8.18
N PHE A 8 -10.13 -3.42 8.62
CA PHE A 8 -8.89 -2.93 8.00
C PHE A 8 -7.77 -2.96 9.02
N VAL A 9 -6.63 -3.49 8.61
CA VAL A 9 -5.46 -3.66 9.46
C VAL A 9 -4.26 -2.95 8.87
N GLY A 10 -3.44 -2.39 9.75
CA GLY A 10 -2.13 -1.88 9.38
C GLY A 10 -1.14 -3.03 9.23
N ARG A 11 -0.60 -3.21 8.03
CA ARG A 11 0.47 -4.17 7.75
C ARG A 11 1.76 -3.44 7.38
N THR A 12 2.88 -4.12 7.56
CA THR A 12 4.18 -3.63 7.10
C THR A 12 4.18 -3.55 5.56
N PRO A 13 4.71 -2.48 4.95
CA PRO A 13 4.83 -2.41 3.49
C PRO A 13 5.76 -3.50 2.93
N GLU A 14 5.34 -4.16 1.85
CA GLU A 14 6.08 -5.24 1.18
C GLU A 14 6.17 -5.00 -0.34
N ASP A 15 7.02 -5.77 -1.04
CA ASP A 15 7.21 -5.63 -2.49
C ASP A 15 5.91 -5.70 -3.32
N PRO A 16 4.93 -6.58 -2.99
CA PRO A 16 3.64 -6.61 -3.69
C PRO A 16 2.84 -5.30 -3.59
N ASP A 17 3.09 -4.47 -2.57
CA ASP A 17 2.37 -3.23 -2.31
C ASP A 17 2.73 -2.11 -3.28
N PHE A 18 3.81 -2.27 -4.05
CA PHE A 18 4.40 -1.23 -4.88
C PHE A 18 3.37 -0.49 -5.74
N HIS A 19 2.48 -1.24 -6.39
CA HIS A 19 1.50 -0.64 -7.30
C HIS A 19 0.46 0.19 -6.55
N GLY A 20 -0.13 -0.35 -5.47
CA GLY A 20 -1.10 0.37 -4.64
C GLY A 20 -0.50 1.63 -4.01
N ILE A 21 0.71 1.52 -3.46
CA ILE A 21 1.47 2.67 -2.92
C ILE A 21 1.71 3.72 -4.02
N LYS A 22 2.15 3.30 -5.20
CA LYS A 22 2.42 4.20 -6.33
C LYS A 22 1.16 4.94 -6.78
N ILE A 23 0.01 4.26 -6.86
CA ILE A 23 -1.27 4.90 -7.22
C ILE A 23 -1.64 5.97 -6.19
N LEU A 24 -1.54 5.66 -4.90
CA LEU A 24 -1.82 6.64 -3.83
C LEU A 24 -0.89 7.86 -3.92
N LEU A 25 0.39 7.65 -4.22
CA LEU A 25 1.35 8.74 -4.42
C LEU A 25 1.05 9.55 -5.68
N GLN A 26 0.61 8.92 -6.77
CA GLN A 26 0.16 9.61 -7.99
C GLN A 26 -1.05 10.50 -7.73
N GLN A 27 -2.01 10.03 -6.92
CA GLN A 27 -3.17 10.81 -6.49
C GLN A 27 -2.79 12.00 -5.60
N LEU A 28 -1.74 11.85 -4.78
CA LEU A 28 -1.23 12.92 -3.93
C LEU A 28 -0.49 14.00 -4.74
N PHE A 29 0.32 13.60 -5.72
CA PHE A 29 1.25 14.48 -6.44
C PHE A 29 0.82 14.82 -7.88
N LEU A 30 -0.47 15.12 -8.10
CA LEU A 30 -1.06 15.36 -9.44
C LEU A 30 -0.32 16.37 -10.35
N LYS A 31 0.44 17.30 -9.78
CA LYS A 31 1.11 18.39 -10.52
C LYS A 31 2.60 18.54 -10.17
N ALA A 32 3.14 17.66 -9.33
CA ALA A 32 4.54 17.75 -8.91
C ALA A 32 5.39 16.80 -9.76
N HIS A 33 6.60 17.22 -10.11
CA HIS A 33 7.59 16.37 -10.78
C HIS A 33 8.29 15.46 -9.77
N VAL A 34 7.52 14.59 -9.12
CA VAL A 34 8.03 13.59 -8.18
C VAL A 34 8.09 12.25 -8.90
N ASP A 35 9.22 11.56 -8.80
CA ASP A 35 9.29 10.16 -9.20
C ASP A 35 8.58 9.31 -8.14
N VAL A 36 7.28 9.12 -8.35
CA VAL A 36 6.42 8.31 -7.49
C VAL A 36 6.79 6.84 -7.47
N GLY A 37 7.47 6.33 -8.51
CA GLY A 37 8.00 4.97 -8.53
C GLY A 37 9.16 4.84 -7.55
N ALA A 38 10.14 5.73 -7.68
CA ALA A 38 11.29 5.76 -6.76
C ALA A 38 10.86 6.03 -5.31
N LEU A 39 9.81 6.84 -5.09
CA LEU A 39 9.27 7.07 -3.75
C LEU A 39 8.54 5.84 -3.20
N ALA A 40 7.82 5.07 -4.02
CA ALA A 40 7.20 3.82 -3.59
C ALA A 40 8.28 2.80 -3.19
N ASP A 41 9.31 2.61 -4.03
CA ASP A 41 10.46 1.75 -3.72
C ASP A 41 11.16 2.18 -2.43
N PHE A 42 11.31 3.49 -2.21
CA PHE A 42 11.90 4.03 -0.99
C PHE A 42 11.08 3.71 0.27
N ILE A 43 9.74 3.76 0.17
CA ILE A 43 8.84 3.46 1.29
C ILE A 43 8.90 1.96 1.62
N ILE A 44 8.87 1.09 0.61
CA ILE A 44 8.96 -0.37 0.79
C ILE A 44 10.34 -0.76 1.34
N GLY A 45 11.42 -0.19 0.80
CA GLY A 45 12.78 -0.42 1.31
C GLY A 45 12.99 0.08 2.75
N ARG A 46 12.06 0.88 3.28
CA ARG A 46 12.02 1.34 4.69
C ARG A 46 10.78 0.84 5.40
N ASN A 47 10.41 -0.41 5.16
CA ASN A 47 9.27 -1.09 5.77
C ASN A 47 9.24 -1.13 7.32
N TYR A 48 10.33 -0.75 8.01
CA TYR A 48 10.34 -0.54 9.45
C TYR A 48 9.67 0.77 9.90
N VAL A 49 9.34 1.69 8.98
CA VAL A 49 8.69 2.97 9.28
C VAL A 49 7.36 3.09 8.55
N GLY A 50 6.28 2.91 9.31
CA GLY A 50 4.93 3.10 8.80
C GLY A 50 4.18 1.79 8.53
N SER A 51 3.05 1.91 7.87
CA SER A 51 2.17 0.80 7.53
C SER A 51 1.36 1.09 6.27
N VAL A 52 1.06 0.03 5.53
CA VAL A 52 -0.03 -0.02 4.56
C VAL A 52 -1.33 -0.41 5.26
N ILE A 53 -2.47 0.06 4.78
CA ILE A 53 -3.79 -0.34 5.26
C ILE A 53 -4.38 -1.32 4.25
N LYS A 54 -4.66 -2.54 4.70
CA LYS A 54 -5.23 -3.62 3.88
C LYS A 54 -6.47 -4.20 4.57
N GLN A 55 -7.34 -4.85 3.80
CA GLN A 55 -8.47 -5.58 4.37
C GLN A 55 -7.97 -6.76 5.22
N GLY A 56 -8.47 -6.88 6.44
CA GLY A 56 -8.22 -8.00 7.32
C GLY A 56 -9.11 -9.17 6.92
N VAL A 57 -8.73 -9.90 5.87
CA VAL A 57 -9.26 -11.25 5.66
C VAL A 57 -8.59 -12.17 6.67
N GLU A 58 -9.39 -12.83 7.51
CA GLU A 58 -8.97 -14.07 8.17
C GLU A 58 -8.62 -15.07 7.06
N ASP A 59 -7.52 -15.80 7.21
CA ASP A 59 -7.11 -16.88 6.31
C ASP A 59 -8.18 -18.00 6.34
N ASP A 60 -9.36 -17.77 5.78
CA ASP A 60 -10.22 -18.84 5.32
C ASP A 60 -9.62 -19.31 4.00
N GLU A 61 -8.72 -20.28 4.14
CA GLU A 61 -8.29 -21.22 3.10
C GLU A 61 -9.55 -21.72 2.37
N ASP A 62 -9.92 -21.11 1.25
CA ASP A 62 -10.73 -21.68 0.15
C ASP A 62 -11.12 -20.55 -0.83
N ASP A 63 -10.23 -20.18 -1.74
CA ASP A 63 -10.68 -19.81 -3.09
C ASP A 63 -9.57 -20.19 -4.08
N ASP A 64 -9.78 -21.33 -4.71
CA ASP A 64 -9.12 -21.80 -5.92
C ASP A 64 -9.25 -20.74 -7.04
N ASP A 65 -8.15 -20.55 -7.77
CA ASP A 65 -8.10 -20.11 -9.16
C ASP A 65 -8.96 -18.89 -9.56
N ASP A 66 -8.41 -17.68 -9.42
CA ASP A 66 -8.52 -16.66 -10.47
C ASP A 66 -7.32 -15.71 -10.42
N ASP A 67 -6.45 -15.82 -11.44
CA ASP A 67 -5.43 -14.83 -11.84
C ASP A 67 -6.13 -13.50 -12.22
N ASP A 68 -6.71 -12.79 -11.26
CA ASP A 68 -7.38 -11.51 -11.49
C ASP A 68 -6.62 -10.39 -10.79
N GLU A 69 -6.37 -9.30 -11.54
CA GLU A 69 -5.67 -8.04 -11.21
C GLU A 69 -6.18 -7.27 -9.96
N SER A 70 -6.96 -7.93 -9.09
CA SER A 70 -7.52 -7.43 -7.85
C SER A 70 -6.51 -7.32 -6.70
N ASP A 71 -5.49 -8.17 -6.65
CA ASP A 71 -4.43 -8.12 -5.62
C ASP A 71 -3.52 -6.90 -5.74
N ILE A 72 -3.39 -6.35 -6.95
CA ILE A 72 -2.46 -5.25 -7.26
C ILE A 72 -2.90 -3.92 -6.61
N ASN A 73 -4.11 -3.87 -6.04
CA ASN A 73 -4.73 -2.69 -5.41
C ASN A 73 -5.22 -2.93 -3.98
N ASP A 74 -4.69 -3.94 -3.29
CA ASP A 74 -5.10 -4.28 -1.93
C ASP A 74 -4.68 -3.25 -0.85
N VAL A 75 -3.88 -2.24 -1.24
CA VAL A 75 -3.45 -1.13 -0.39
C VAL A 75 -4.45 0.03 -0.49
N PHE A 76 -5.22 0.22 0.57
CA PHE A 76 -6.21 1.30 0.70
C PHE A 76 -5.64 2.58 1.29
N GLY A 77 -4.44 2.51 1.89
CA GLY A 77 -3.80 3.66 2.50
C GLY A 77 -2.36 3.38 2.88
N ILE A 78 -1.58 4.45 3.01
CA ILE A 78 -0.21 4.41 3.49
C ILE A 78 0.00 5.45 4.57
N THR A 79 0.75 5.11 5.60
CA THR A 79 1.29 6.04 6.58
C THR A 79 2.76 5.75 6.73
N THR A 80 3.63 6.73 6.51
CA THR A 80 5.08 6.56 6.66
C THR A 80 5.72 7.89 7.06
N ILE A 81 6.96 7.84 7.56
CA ILE A 81 7.74 9.01 7.92
C ILE A 81 8.96 9.07 7.00
N VAL A 82 9.00 10.09 6.16
CA VAL A 82 10.13 10.34 5.28
C VAL A 82 11.04 11.38 5.93
N ASN A 83 12.30 11.02 6.15
CA ASN A 83 13.29 11.99 6.57
C ASN A 83 13.69 12.87 5.37
N ILE A 84 13.35 14.16 5.45
CA ILE A 84 13.65 15.19 4.44
C ILE A 84 14.90 16.01 4.77
N SER A 85 15.65 15.65 5.82
CA SER A 85 16.92 16.31 6.13
C SER A 85 17.85 16.18 4.94
N HIS A 86 18.43 17.30 4.51
CA HIS A 86 19.43 17.33 3.46
C HIS A 86 20.59 16.41 3.84
N SER A 87 20.78 15.30 3.13
CA SER A 87 22.02 14.54 3.20
C SER A 87 23.09 15.41 2.52
N GLN A 88 23.87 16.12 3.33
CA GLN A 88 25.15 16.70 2.91
C GLN A 88 26.18 15.59 2.73
#